data_AF-F3CJ11-F1
#
_entry.id   AF-F3CJ11-F1
#
_cell.length_a   1.000
_cell.length_b   1.000
_cell.length_c   1.000
_cell.angle_alpha   90.00
_cell.angle_beta   90.00
_cell.angle_gamma   90.00
#
_symmetry.space_group_name_H-M   'P 1'
#
loop_
_entity.id
_entity.type
_entity.pdbx_description
1 polymer ?
#
loop_
_entity_poly.entity_id
_entity_poly.type
_entity_poly.pdbx_seq_one_letter_code
_entity_poly.pdbx_strand_id
1 'polypeptide(L)' 'GQNAMIVDSSALTEQVVIDVVSSAFDSAGQRCSALRVL' A
#
# COMPACT_ATOMS: atom_id res chain seq x y z
N GLY A 1 12.05 5.58 -3.39
CA GLY A 1 11.58 4.79 -4.54
C GLY A 1 10.15 5.18 -4.86
N GLN A 2 9.69 4.87 -6.08
CA GLN A 2 8.28 4.98 -6.45
C GLN A 2 7.65 3.59 -6.38
N ASN A 3 7.15 3.22 -5.20
CA ASN A 3 6.66 1.87 -4.95
C ASN A 3 5.16 1.80 -5.28
N ALA A 4 4.76 0.73 -5.97
CA ALA A 4 3.38 0.51 -6.38
C ALA A 4 2.86 -0.85 -5.90
N MET A 5 1.56 -0.93 -5.63
CA MET A 5 0.86 -2.17 -5.30
C MET A 5 -0.22 -2.38 -6.37
N ILE A 6 -0.23 -3.52 -7.04
CA ILE A 6 -1.24 -3.84 -8.06
C ILE A 6 -2.25 -4.79 -7.43
N VAL A 7 -3.53 -4.45 -7.55
CA VAL A 7 -4.65 -5.21 -7.00
C VAL A 7 -5.61 -5.54 -8.13
N ASP A 8 -5.99 -6.81 -8.26
CA ASP A 8 -6.97 -7.27 -9.23
C ASP A 8 -8.33 -7.59 -8.56
N SER A 9 -9.31 -8.00 -9.37
CA SER A 9 -10.65 -8.32 -8.89
C SER A 9 -10.75 -9.60 -8.06
N SER A 10 -9.68 -10.38 -7.96
CA SER A 10 -9.64 -11.60 -7.14
C SER A 10 -9.20 -11.33 -5.70
N ALA A 11 -8.66 -10.14 -5.43
CA ALA A 11 -8.15 -9.77 -4.11
C ALA A 11 -9.28 -9.51 -3.10
N LEU A 12 -9.03 -9.90 -1.85
CA LEU A 12 -9.94 -9.61 -0.74
C LEU A 12 -9.79 -8.15 -0.31
N THR A 13 -10.82 -7.35 -0.54
CA THR A 13 -10.81 -5.90 -0.32
C THR A 13 -10.38 -5.51 1.10
N GLU A 14 -10.84 -6.24 2.12
CA GLU A 14 -10.52 -5.96 3.52
C GLU A 14 -9.03 -6.10 3.81
N GLN A 15 -8.37 -7.11 3.23
CA GLN A 15 -6.92 -7.28 3.36
C GLN A 15 -6.17 -6.18 2.61
N VAL A 16 -6.58 -5.89 1.39
CA VAL A 16 -5.98 -4.83 0.56
C VAL A 16 -6.02 -3.48 1.28
N VAL A 17 -7.15 -3.11 1.86
CA VAL A 17 -7.28 -1.82 2.58
C VAL A 17 -6.31 -1.75 3.75
N ILE A 18 -6.20 -2.82 4.55
CA ILE A 18 -5.28 -2.87 5.70
C ILE A 18 -3.83 -2.72 5.23
N ASP A 19 -3.44 -3.45 4.18
CA ASP A 19 -2.08 -3.46 3.65
C ASP A 19 -1.70 -2.11 3.03
N VAL A 20 -2.63 -1.48 2.31
CA VAL A 20 -2.47 -0.14 1.72
C VAL A 20 -2.28 0.91 2.81
N VAL A 21 -3.15 0.92 3.81
CA VAL A 21 -3.09 1.91 4.89
C VAL A 21 -1.78 1.77 5.66
N SER A 22 -1.40 0.54 6.00
CA SER A 22 -0.12 0.29 6.68
C SER A 22 1.06 0.72 5.81
N SER A 23 1.11 0.29 4.55
CA SER A 23 2.27 0.55 3.68
C SER A 23 2.42 2.01 3.24
N ALA A 24 1.32 2.75 3.09
CA ALA A 24 1.35 4.15 2.66
C ALA A 24 1.63 5.11 3.83
N PHE A 25 1.11 4.82 5.03
CA PHE A 25 1.08 5.77 6.13
C PHE A 25 1.90 5.38 7.36
N ASP A 26 2.42 4.15 7.43
CA ASP A 26 3.39 3.78 8.47
C ASP A 26 4.59 4.75 8.47
N SER A 27 5.03 5.14 9.66
CA SER A 27 6.08 6.16 9.85
C SER A 27 5.82 7.45 9.04
N ALA A 28 4.54 7.87 8.96
CA ALA A 28 4.08 9.01 8.18
C ALA A 28 4.45 8.96 6.68
N GLY A 29 4.64 7.75 6.12
CA GLY A 29 5.01 7.58 4.71
C GLY A 29 6.43 8.06 4.37
N GLN A 30 7.29 8.26 5.37
CA GLN A 30 8.66 8.76 5.19
C GLN A 30 9.67 7.65 4.89
N ARG A 31 9.22 6.39 4.87
CA ARG A 31 10.07 5.26 4.49
C ARG A 31 10.33 5.26 2.99
N CYS A 32 11.54 4.88 2.59
CA CYS A 32 11.88 4.72 1.18
C CYS A 32 11.02 3.65 0.48
N SER A 33 10.51 2.69 1.24
CA SER A 33 9.61 1.60 0.83
C SER A 33 8.12 1.94 0.93
N ALA A 34 7.74 3.16 1.36
CA ALA A 34 6.34 3.54 1.49
C ALA A 34 5.59 3.44 0.14
N LEU A 35 4.34 2.98 0.18
CA LEU A 35 3.47 2.89 -0.99
C LEU A 35 3.19 4.29 -1.55
N ARG A 36 3.35 4.49 -2.86
CA ARG A 36 3.13 5.77 -3.55
C ARG A 36 1.99 5.73 -4.56
N VAL A 37 1.76 4.57 -5.15
CA VAL A 37 0.73 4.34 -6.17
C VAL A 37 0.04 3.02 -5.86
N LEU A 38 -1.28 3.04 -5.75
CA LEU A 38 -2.12 1.84 -5.72
C LEU A 38 -2.79 1.70 -7.09
#